data_AF-A0A268QUA8-F1
#
_entry.id   AF-A0A268QUA8-F1
#
_cell.length_a   1.000
_cell.length_b   1.000
_cell.length_c   1.000
_cell.angle_alpha   90.00
_cell.angle_beta   90.00
_cell.angle_gamma   90.00
#
_symmetry.space_group_name_H-M   'P 1'
#
loop_
_entity.id
_entity.type
_entity.pdbx_description
1 polymer ?
#
loop_
_entity_poly.entity_id
_entity_poly.type
_entity_poly.pdbx_seq_one_letter_code
_entity_poly.pdbx_strand_id
1 'polypeptide(L)' 'LKEKGVHIAFITLHVGLGTFRPVSAETVEEHDMHAEFYQVTEGTASLLNEVRSRGGRIISVGTTSTRT' A
#
# COMPACT_ATOMS: atom_id res chain seq x y z
N LEU A 1 -14.70 -13.05 3.12
CA LEU A 1 -14.67 -11.56 3.31
C LEU A 1 -15.72 -10.87 2.44
N LYS A 2 -15.70 -11.08 1.11
CA LYS A 2 -16.71 -10.51 0.20
C LYS A 2 -18.15 -10.85 0.58
N GLU A 3 -18.44 -12.11 0.90
CA GLU A 3 -19.78 -12.55 1.37
C GLU A 3 -20.22 -11.89 2.68
N LYS A 4 -19.28 -11.36 3.47
CA LYS A 4 -19.55 -10.60 4.70
C LYS A 4 -19.67 -9.10 4.45
N GLY A 5 -19.76 -8.66 3.19
CA GLY A 5 -19.88 -7.26 2.80
C GLY A 5 -18.56 -6.47 2.80
N VAL A 6 -17.41 -7.13 2.92
CA VAL A 6 -16.11 -6.44 2.91
C VAL A 6 -15.62 -6.26 1.48
N HIS A 7 -15.39 -5.02 1.09
CA HIS A 7 -14.73 -4.69 -0.17
C HIS A 7 -13.27 -5.15 -0.18
N ILE A 8 -12.81 -5.68 -1.31
CA ILE A 8 -11.41 -6.01 -1.55
C ILE A 8 -10.98 -5.23 -2.78
N ALA A 9 -10.06 -4.29 -2.59
CA ALA A 9 -9.46 -3.49 -3.65
C ALA A 9 -7.97 -3.82 -3.75
N PHE A 10 -7.42 -3.62 -4.95
CA PHE A 10 -6.03 -3.94 -5.24
C PHE A 10 -5.31 -2.66 -5.67
N ILE A 11 -4.10 -2.50 -5.14
CA ILE A 11 -3.11 -1.54 -5.64
C ILE A 11 -1.94 -2.34 -6.21
N THR A 12 -1.30 -1.80 -7.22
CA THR A 12 -0.12 -2.42 -7.82
C THR A 12 1.10 -1.64 -7.39
N LEU A 13 2.15 -2.33 -6.94
CA LEU A 13 3.45 -1.73 -6.68
C LEU A 13 4.50 -2.46 -7.53
N HIS A 14 5.26 -1.69 -8.28
CA HIS A 14 6.46 -2.13 -8.96
C HIS A 14 7.64 -1.91 -8.02
N VAL A 15 8.07 -3.00 -7.39
CA VAL A 15 9.25 -3.02 -6.53
C VAL A 15 10.49 -3.33 -7.35
N GLY A 16 11.59 -2.65 -7.02
CA GLY A 16 12.90 -2.90 -7.62
C GLY A 16 13.76 -3.84 -6.77
N LEU A 17 14.99 -4.09 -7.22
CA LEU A 17 15.98 -4.86 -6.45
C LEU A 17 16.24 -4.26 -5.05
N GLY A 18 16.02 -2.96 -4.88
CA GLY A 18 16.14 -2.25 -3.61
C GLY A 18 15.31 -2.85 -2.48
N THR A 19 14.07 -3.27 -2.77
CA THR A 19 13.16 -3.85 -1.77
C THR A 19 13.61 -5.23 -1.29
N PHE A 20 14.45 -5.93 -2.06
CA PHE A 20 14.97 -7.25 -1.73
C PHE A 20 16.40 -7.24 -1.17
N ARG A 21 17.09 -6.09 -1.23
CA ARG A 21 18.43 -5.96 -0.66
C ARG A 21 18.33 -5.89 0.86
N PRO A 22 19.20 -6.60 1.59
CA PRO A 22 19.33 -6.40 3.04
C PRO A 22 19.62 -4.93 3.34
N VAL A 23 19.03 -4.42 4.42
CA VAL A 23 19.35 -3.08 4.93
C VAL A 23 20.83 -3.04 5.26
N SER A 24 21.56 -2.15 4.60
CA SER A 24 23.01 -1.99 4.73
C SER A 24 23.39 -0.69 5.44
N ALA A 25 22.56 -0.24 6.38
CA ALA A 25 22.76 0.97 7.17
C ALA A 25 22.92 0.60 8.66
N GLU A 26 23.73 1.36 9.41
CA GLU A 26 23.93 1.12 10.85
C GLU A 26 22.70 1.52 11.67
N THR A 27 21.99 2.56 11.21
CA THR A 27 20.72 3.01 11.79
C THR A 27 19.61 3.01 10.73
N VAL A 28 18.35 2.90 11.17
CA VAL A 28 17.21 2.81 10.24
C VAL A 28 16.99 4.15 9.53
N GLU A 29 17.28 5.24 10.21
CA GLU A 29 17.18 6.62 9.73
C GLU A 29 18.15 6.91 8.57
N GLU A 30 19.25 6.18 8.49
CA GLU A 30 20.26 6.28 7.44
C GLU A 30 19.97 5.38 6.23
N HIS A 31 18.94 4.53 6.31
CA HIS A 31 18.59 3.65 5.20
C HIS A 31 17.84 4.41 4.10
N ASP A 32 18.53 4.73 3.02
CA ASP A 32 17.90 5.27 1.82
C ASP A 32 17.07 4.20 1.10
N MET A 33 15.76 4.41 1.05
CA MET A 33 14.88 3.51 0.31
C MET A 33 14.74 3.98 -1.13
N HIS A 34 15.12 3.09 -2.04
CA HIS A 34 14.92 3.29 -3.47
C HIS A 34 13.45 3.60 -3.80
N ALA A 35 13.23 4.53 -4.73
CA ALA A 35 11.90 4.89 -5.17
C ALA A 35 11.14 3.68 -5.74
N GLU A 36 9.86 3.58 -5.37
CA GLU A 36 8.95 2.54 -5.84
C GLU A 36 7.83 3.18 -6.65
N PHE A 37 7.41 2.55 -7.74
CA PHE A 37 6.33 3.05 -8.57
C PHE A 37 5.04 2.29 -8.27
N TYR A 38 3.98 2.99 -7.91
CA TYR A 38 2.68 2.39 -7.63
C TYR A 38 1.61 2.85 -8.61
N GLN A 39 0.56 2.05 -8.71
CA GLN A 39 -0.65 2.38 -9.46
C GLN A 39 -1.88 2.09 -8.61
N VAL A 40 -2.73 3.11 -8.51
CA VAL A 40 -4.08 3.01 -7.97
C VAL A 40 -5.03 3.34 -9.10
N THR A 41 -5.96 2.43 -9.40
CA THR A 41 -6.99 2.70 -10.40
C THR A 41 -7.99 3.73 -9.87
N GLU A 42 -8.60 4.50 -10.78
CA GLU A 42 -9.64 5.48 -10.41
C GLU A 42 -10.79 4.85 -9.61
N GLY A 43 -11.21 3.64 -9.99
CA GLY A 43 -12.24 2.89 -9.25
C GLY A 43 -11.81 2.53 -7.82
N THR A 44 -10.54 2.16 -7.61
CA THR A 44 -10.01 1.89 -6.26
C THR A 44 -9.95 3.18 -5.44
N ALA A 45 -9.43 4.27 -6.01
CA ALA A 45 -9.36 5.56 -5.32
C ALA A 45 -10.77 6.06 -4.91
N SER A 46 -11.73 5.96 -5.83
CA SER A 46 -13.13 6.34 -5.58
C SER A 46 -13.76 5.51 -4.46
N LEU A 47 -13.60 4.19 -4.50
CA LEU A 47 -14.09 3.29 -3.46
C LEU A 47 -13.50 3.61 -2.09
N LEU A 48 -12.19 3.85 -2.00
CA LEU A 48 -11.53 4.18 -0.73
C LEU A 48 -12.06 5.51 -0.16
N ASN A 49 -12.21 6.52 -1.01
CA ASN A 49 -12.77 7.81 -0.61
C ASN A 49 -14.22 7.70 -0.12
N GLU A 50 -15.04 6.88 -0.79
CA GLU A 50 -16.43 6.59 -0.39
C GLU A 50 -16.51 5.86 0.95
N VAL A 51 -15.66 4.84 1.17
CA VAL A 51 -15.60 4.13 2.45
C VAL A 51 -15.21 5.10 3.58
N ARG A 52 -14.23 5.97 3.33
CA ARG A 52 -13.79 6.97 4.31
C ARG A 52 -14.88 7.99 4.63
N SER A 53 -15.58 8.51 3.62
CA SER A 53 -16.64 9.52 3.83
C SER A 53 -17.84 8.96 4.60
N ARG A 54 -18.10 7.66 4.49
CA ARG A 54 -19.13 6.94 5.27
C ARG A 54 -18.68 6.53 6.67
N GLY A 55 -17.46 6.88 7.09
CA GLY A 55 -16.90 6.47 8.39
C GLY A 55 -16.51 5.00 8.48
N GLY A 56 -16.37 4.33 7.33
CA GLY A 56 -15.91 2.95 7.24
C GLY A 56 -14.40 2.82 7.52
N ARG A 57 -13.96 1.57 7.71
CA ARG A 57 -12.55 1.25 7.94
C ARG A 57 -11.85 0.86 6.65
N ILE A 58 -10.66 1.41 6.44
CA ILE A 58 -9.73 0.99 5.39
C ILE A 58 -8.57 0.28 6.08
N ILE A 59 -8.27 -0.94 5.63
CA ILE A 59 -7.24 -1.78 6.23
C ILE A 59 -6.28 -2.17 5.12
N SER A 60 -5.06 -1.65 5.17
CA SER A 60 -3.97 -2.09 4.29
C SER A 60 -3.50 -3.49 4.71
N VAL A 61 -3.10 -4.29 3.73
CA VAL A 61 -2.59 -5.65 3.97
C VAL A 61 -1.18 -5.72 3.39
N GLY A 62 -0.19 -5.65 4.29
CA GLY A 62 1.24 -5.59 3.96
C GLY A 62 1.88 -4.25 4.32
N THR A 63 3.12 -4.28 4.79
CA THR A 63 3.89 -3.06 5.14
C THR A 63 4.12 -2.19 3.90
N THR A 64 4.41 -2.83 2.77
CA THR A 64 4.62 -2.20 1.47
C THR A 64 3.37 -1.50 0.94
N SER A 65 2.19 -2.13 1.06
CA SER A 65 0.93 -1.50 0.64
C SER A 65 0.44 -0.40 1.58
N THR A 66 0.96 -0.35 2.81
CA THR A 66 0.61 0.68 3.80
C THR A 66 1.30 2.01 3.51
N ARG A 67 2.48 1.99 2.88
CA ARG A 67 3.24 3.20 2.53
C ARG A 67 2.70 3.92 1.29
N THR A 68 1.90 3.21 0.48
CA THR A 68 1.32 3.66 -0.78
C THR A 68 -0.05 4.27 -0.56
#